data_AF-A0A5A7VNG9-F1
#
_entry.id   AF-A0A5A7VNG9-F1
#
_cell.length_a   1.000
_cell.length_b   1.000
_cell.length_c   1.000
_cell.angle_alpha   90.00
_cell.angle_beta   90.00
_cell.angle_gamma   90.00
#
_symmetry.space_group_name_H-M   'P 1'
#
loop_
_entity.id
_entity.type
_entity.pdbx_description
1 polymer ?
#
loop_
_entity_poly.entity_id
_entity_poly.type
_entity_poly.pdbx_seq_one_letter_code
_entity_poly.pdbx_strand_id
1 'polypeptide(L)'
;MRFYAMLVAVLATLQFLLAGRSAMHGLMIGGVFGILGHWRATWVSSARVQGNSVRADLVRRLETMGYCMTRGPGELTPDLPRWSRFDSQNVQLKTIDGAVDVSGPYYVLKRLARNVAVES
;
A
#
# COMPACT_ATOMS: atom_id res chain seq x y z
N MET A 1 8.43 -5.26 -8.82
CA MET A 1 9.56 -4.99 -9.73
C MET A 1 9.28 -5.43 -11.17
N ARG A 2 9.12 -6.74 -11.47
CA ARG A 2 8.94 -7.24 -12.86
C ARG A 2 7.69 -6.69 -13.59
N PHE A 3 6.58 -6.56 -12.88
CA PHE A 3 5.34 -5.99 -13.44
C PHE A 3 5.52 -4.54 -13.92
N TYR A 4 6.13 -3.69 -13.11
CA TYR A 4 6.36 -2.28 -13.45
C TYR A 4 7.31 -2.11 -14.63
N ALA A 5 8.38 -2.91 -14.72
CA ALA A 5 9.27 -2.92 -15.87
C ALA A 5 8.53 -3.33 -17.16
N MET A 6 7.65 -4.33 -17.08
CA MET A 6 6.84 -4.78 -18.21
C MET A 6 5.80 -3.74 -18.63
N LEU A 7 5.17 -3.06 -17.67
CA LEU A 7 4.22 -1.98 -17.93
C LEU A 7 4.89 -0.78 -18.61
N VAL A 8 6.08 -0.40 -18.16
CA VAL A 8 6.88 0.65 -18.80
C VAL A 8 7.28 0.25 -20.22
N ALA A 9 7.67 -1.01 -20.44
CA ALA A 9 7.99 -1.52 -21.77
C ALA A 9 6.77 -1.47 -22.71
N VAL A 10 5.61 -1.92 -22.25
CA VAL A 10 4.35 -1.89 -23.03
C VAL A 10 3.96 -0.45 -23.40
N LEU A 11 4.05 0.49 -22.45
CA LEU A 11 3.78 1.91 -22.72
C LEU A 11 4.77 2.51 -23.72
N ALA A 12 6.05 2.17 -23.63
CA ALA A 12 7.07 2.60 -24.58
C ALA A 12 6.85 2.01 -25.99
N THR A 13 6.45 0.74 -26.10
CA THR A 13 6.12 0.10 -27.38
C THR A 13 4.87 0.71 -28.01
N LEU A 14 3.82 0.99 -27.22
CA LEU A 14 2.61 1.68 -27.68
C LEU A 14 2.92 3.09 -28.20
N GLN A 15 3.81 3.83 -27.53
CA GLN A 15 4.26 5.15 -27.97
C GLN A 15 4.97 5.09 -29.33
N PHE A 16 5.83 4.09 -29.55
CA PHE A 16 6.56 3.93 -30.80
C PHE A 16 5.64 3.53 -31.97
N LEU A 17 4.67 2.65 -31.70
CA LEU A 17 3.71 2.17 -32.70
C LEU A 17 2.64 3.21 -33.10
N LEU A 18 2.36 4.19 -32.23
CA LEU A 18 1.27 5.17 -32.40
C LEU A 18 1.77 6.62 -32.50
N ALA A 19 3.07 6.80 -32.74
CA ALA A 19 3.75 8.08 -32.84
C ALA A 19 3.16 8.95 -33.97
N GLY A 20 2.44 10.02 -33.61
CA GLY A 20 1.87 10.97 -34.57
C GLY A 20 0.69 11.80 -34.05
N ARG A 21 0.10 11.45 -32.90
CA ARG A 21 -1.04 12.18 -32.32
C ARG A 21 -0.64 12.86 -31.01
N SER A 22 -0.83 14.18 -30.90
CA SER A 22 -0.54 14.98 -29.70
C SER A 22 -1.18 14.44 -28.41
N ALA A 23 -2.33 13.76 -28.52
CA ALA A 23 -3.00 13.06 -27.43
C ALA A 23 -2.14 11.95 -26.76
N MET A 24 -1.19 11.35 -27.48
CA MET A 24 -0.29 10.32 -26.93
C MET A 24 0.65 10.87 -25.85
N HIS A 25 1.13 12.10 -25.98
CA HIS A 25 2.03 12.70 -24.99
C HIS A 25 1.33 12.89 -23.63
N GLY A 26 0.07 13.34 -23.63
CA GLY A 26 -0.72 13.46 -22.40
C GLY A 26 -0.99 12.11 -21.74
N LEU A 27 -1.25 11.08 -22.54
CA LEU A 27 -1.48 9.71 -22.08
C LEU A 27 -0.20 9.09 -21.47
N MET A 28 0.97 9.38 -22.06
CA MET A 28 2.27 8.95 -21.52
C MET A 28 2.62 9.66 -20.21
N ILE A 29 2.46 10.97 -20.15
CA ILE A 29 2.71 11.75 -18.93
C ILE A 29 1.79 11.24 -17.81
N GLY A 30 0.49 11.10 -18.10
CA GLY A 30 -0.49 10.54 -17.16
C GLY A 30 -0.14 9.11 -16.73
N GLY A 31 0.32 8.26 -17.66
CA GLY A 31 0.75 6.90 -17.38
C GLY A 31 1.96 6.83 -16.44
N VAL A 32 2.99 7.65 -16.68
CA VAL A 32 4.18 7.72 -15.81
C VAL A 32 3.81 8.21 -14.41
N PHE A 33 3.03 9.30 -14.30
CA PHE A 33 2.57 9.80 -13.01
C PHE A 33 1.66 8.80 -12.28
N GLY A 34 0.81 8.08 -13.01
CA GLY A 34 -0.01 7.00 -12.47
C GLY A 34 0.83 5.87 -11.88
N ILE A 35 1.87 5.43 -12.60
CA ILE A 35 2.81 4.42 -12.13
C ILE A 35 3.56 4.89 -10.89
N LEU A 36 4.10 6.11 -10.91
CA LEU A 36 4.82 6.69 -9.76
C LEU A 36 3.91 6.83 -8.52
N GLY A 37 2.67 7.27 -8.72
CA GLY A 37 1.67 7.37 -7.66
C GLY A 37 1.31 6.01 -7.06
N HIS A 38 1.09 5.01 -7.91
CA HIS A 38 0.79 3.64 -7.50
C HIS A 38 1.98 2.98 -6.79
N TRP A 39 3.20 3.16 -7.29
CA TRP A 39 4.43 2.73 -6.63
C TRP A 39 4.55 3.36 -5.24
N ARG A 40 4.31 4.67 -5.12
CA ARG A 40 4.36 5.37 -3.82
C ARG A 40 3.29 4.86 -2.86
N ALA A 41 2.07 4.60 -3.34
CA ALA A 41 0.99 4.09 -2.50
C ALA A 41 1.29 2.68 -1.96
N THR A 42 1.89 1.84 -2.78
CA THR A 42 2.19 0.42 -2.48
C THR A 42 3.57 0.21 -1.86
N TRP A 43 4.32 1.28 -1.64
CA TRP A 43 5.60 1.23 -0.95
C TRP A 43 5.42 0.72 0.48
N VAL A 44 6.24 -0.25 0.88
CA VAL A 44 6.28 -0.75 2.26
C VAL A 44 6.89 0.33 3.14
N SER A 45 6.08 0.87 4.04
CA SER A 45 6.49 1.85 5.03
C SER A 45 6.37 1.25 6.42
N SER A 46 7.02 1.90 7.40
CA SER A 46 6.88 1.59 8.81
C SER A 46 6.52 2.85 9.60
N ALA A 47 5.72 2.69 10.66
CA ALA A 47 5.35 3.74 11.59
C ALA A 47 5.41 3.19 13.02
N ARG A 48 5.99 3.98 13.93
CA ARG A 48 6.09 3.63 15.35
C ARG A 48 4.97 4.33 16.12
N VAL A 49 4.21 3.57 16.90
CA VAL A 49 3.14 4.10 17.75
C VAL A 49 3.39 3.69 19.19
N GLN A 50 3.43 4.65 20.11
CA GLN A 50 3.69 4.41 21.53
C GLN A 50 2.39 4.19 22.30
N GLY A 51 2.36 3.19 23.20
CA GLY A 51 1.27 2.95 24.14
C GLY A 51 0.82 1.49 24.23
N ASN A 52 0.71 0.96 25.46
CA ASN A 52 0.40 -0.45 25.70
C ASN A 52 -1.02 -0.88 25.25
N SER A 53 -1.99 0.04 25.20
CA SER A 53 -3.35 -0.21 24.72
C SER A 53 -3.49 -0.09 23.20
N VAL A 54 -2.44 0.37 22.49
CA VAL A 54 -2.53 0.75 21.08
C VAL A 54 -2.55 -0.45 20.14
N ARG A 55 -1.97 -1.59 20.54
CA ARG A 55 -1.96 -2.79 19.69
C ARG A 55 -3.37 -3.31 19.42
N ALA A 56 -4.20 -3.42 20.45
CA ALA A 56 -5.56 -3.93 20.31
C ALA A 56 -6.43 -3.01 19.44
N ASP A 57 -6.29 -1.70 19.61
CA ASP A 57 -7.02 -0.73 18.78
C ASP A 57 -6.53 -0.73 17.33
N LEU A 58 -5.22 -0.83 17.08
CA LEU A 58 -4.65 -0.99 15.74
C LEU A 58 -5.17 -2.26 15.04
N VAL A 59 -5.24 -3.38 15.76
CA VAL A 59 -5.81 -4.63 15.22
C VAL A 59 -7.28 -4.42 14.85
N ARG A 60 -8.09 -3.87 15.75
CA ARG A 60 -9.51 -3.60 15.49
C ARG A 60 -9.71 -2.69 14.27
N ARG A 61 -8.89 -1.64 14.15
CA ARG A 61 -8.94 -0.73 12.99
C ARG A 61 -8.55 -1.44 11.70
N LEU A 62 -7.51 -2.27 11.71
CA LEU A 62 -7.12 -3.07 10.56
C LEU A 62 -8.22 -4.07 10.17
N GLU A 63 -8.90 -4.69 11.12
CA GLU A 63 -10.06 -5.55 10.87
C GLU A 63 -11.20 -4.78 10.18
N THR A 64 -11.53 -3.57 10.63
CA THR A 64 -12.51 -2.71 9.93
C THR A 64 -12.06 -2.28 8.52
N MET A 65 -10.76 -2.36 8.24
CA MET A 65 -10.20 -2.12 6.91
C MET A 65 -10.19 -3.38 6.03
N GLY A 66 -10.75 -4.50 6.51
CA GLY A 66 -10.79 -5.77 5.79
C GLY A 66 -9.50 -6.56 5.89
N TYR A 67 -8.76 -6.46 7.00
CA TYR A 67 -7.61 -7.32 7.30
C TYR A 67 -7.98 -8.40 8.33
N CYS A 68 -7.42 -9.58 8.19
CA CYS A 68 -7.61 -10.69 9.11
C CYS A 68 -6.27 -11.21 9.65
N MET A 69 -6.23 -11.54 10.94
CA MET A 69 -5.05 -12.13 11.58
C MET A 69 -4.83 -13.55 11.02
N THR A 70 -3.65 -13.83 10.46
CA THR A 70 -3.49 -15.03 9.61
C THR A 70 -2.41 -16.00 10.08
N ARG A 71 -1.22 -15.50 10.45
CA ARG A 71 -0.09 -16.37 10.86
C ARG A 71 0.69 -15.73 12.00
N GLY A 72 0.39 -16.15 13.22
CA GLY A 72 1.12 -15.75 14.42
C GLY A 72 0.74 -14.36 14.95
N PRO A 73 1.24 -14.02 16.14
CA PRO A 73 0.88 -12.80 16.84
C PRO A 73 1.50 -11.58 16.12
N GLY A 74 0.71 -10.91 15.26
CA GLY A 74 1.09 -9.63 14.65
C GLY A 74 1.17 -9.60 13.13
N GLU A 75 0.84 -10.67 12.40
CA GLU A 75 0.69 -10.60 10.94
C GLU A 75 -0.79 -10.58 10.54
N LEU A 76 -1.19 -9.52 9.84
CA LEU A 76 -2.51 -9.35 9.30
C LEU A 76 -2.46 -9.35 7.77
N THR A 77 -3.29 -10.17 7.14
CA THR A 77 -3.41 -10.22 5.68
C THR A 77 -4.75 -9.62 5.24
N PRO A 78 -4.84 -9.04 4.05
CA PRO A 78 -6.12 -8.61 3.50
C PRO A 78 -7.07 -9.79 3.37
N ASP A 79 -8.31 -9.62 3.82
CA ASP A 79 -9.43 -10.54 3.63
C ASP A 79 -9.95 -10.46 2.19
N LEU A 80 -9.05 -10.80 1.27
CA LEU A 80 -9.27 -10.81 -0.16
C LEU A 80 -8.75 -12.14 -0.72
N PRO A 81 -9.41 -12.70 -1.75
CA PRO A 81 -8.89 -13.83 -2.49
C PRO A 81 -7.47 -13.58 -2.98
N ARG A 82 -6.61 -14.60 -2.96
CA ARG A 82 -5.17 -14.48 -3.28
C ARG A 82 -4.90 -13.81 -4.64
N TRP A 83 -5.77 -14.02 -5.62
CA TRP A 83 -5.66 -13.42 -6.96
C TRP A 83 -5.96 -11.91 -6.97
N SER A 84 -6.74 -11.41 -6.02
CA SER A 84 -7.05 -9.99 -5.84
C SER A 84 -6.01 -9.26 -4.97
N ARG A 85 -5.09 -9.99 -4.31
CA ARG A 85 -4.04 -9.42 -3.45
C ARG A 85 -2.88 -8.80 -4.21
N PHE A 86 -2.97 -8.70 -5.54
CA PHE A 86 -1.89 -8.16 -6.38
C PHE A 86 -1.38 -6.80 -5.87
N ASP A 87 -2.27 -6.02 -5.28
CA ASP A 87 -1.97 -4.68 -4.74
C ASP A 87 -2.14 -4.53 -3.22
N SER A 88 -2.65 -5.59 -2.57
CA SER A 88 -2.94 -5.59 -1.14
C SER A 88 -1.85 -6.36 -0.41
N GLN A 89 -0.95 -5.62 0.23
CA GLN A 89 0.16 -6.18 1.00
C GLN A 89 -0.22 -6.43 2.46
N ASN A 90 0.48 -7.38 3.09
CA ASN A 90 0.31 -7.71 4.49
C ASN A 90 0.72 -6.54 5.39
N VAL A 91 0.12 -6.48 6.58
CA VAL A 91 0.51 -5.57 7.65
C VAL A 91 1.16 -6.38 8.77
N GLN A 92 2.30 -5.91 9.25
CA GLN A 92 3.01 -6.48 10.38
C GLN A 92 2.98 -5.53 11.57
N LEU A 93 2.66 -6.06 12.74
CA LEU A 93 2.71 -5.39 14.04
C LEU A 93 3.79 -6.04 14.87
N LYS A 94 4.85 -5.30 15.21
CA LYS A 94 5.92 -5.75 16.09
C LYS A 94 5.97 -4.86 17.32
N THR A 95 6.01 -5.45 18.51
CA THR A 95 6.22 -4.68 19.75
C THR A 95 7.72 -4.63 20.04
N ILE A 96 8.29 -3.44 20.08
CA ILE A 96 9.71 -3.17 20.36
C ILE A 96 9.76 -2.05 21.39
N ASP A 97 10.43 -2.29 22.53
CA ASP A 97 10.63 -1.32 23.60
C ASP A 97 9.35 -0.63 24.12
N GLY A 98 8.24 -1.38 24.22
CA GLY A 98 6.94 -0.86 24.65
C GLY A 98 6.19 -0.02 23.60
N ALA A 99 6.74 0.12 22.39
CA ALA A 99 6.08 0.71 21.24
C ALA A 99 5.65 -0.38 20.24
N VAL A 100 4.63 -0.09 19.43
CA VAL A 100 4.17 -0.94 18.34
C VAL A 100 4.67 -0.36 17.02
N ASP A 101 5.60 -1.06 16.37
CA ASP A 101 6.01 -0.79 15.00
C ASP A 101 5.02 -1.47 14.03
N VAL A 102 4.34 -0.66 13.24
CA VAL A 102 3.39 -1.06 12.20
C VAL A 102 4.07 -0.94 10.86
N SER A 103 4.22 -2.04 10.14
CA SER A 103 4.81 -2.08 8.79
C SER A 103 3.76 -2.54 7.78
N GLY A 104 3.67 -1.88 6.63
CA GLY A 104 2.69 -2.22 5.60
C GLY A 104 2.67 -1.19 4.46
N PRO A 105 1.73 -1.30 3.53
CA PRO A 105 1.65 -0.37 2.41
C PRO A 105 1.29 1.04 2.89
N TYR A 106 1.94 2.05 2.33
CA TYR A 106 1.82 3.46 2.76
C TYR A 106 0.36 3.95 2.84
N TYR A 107 -0.51 3.54 1.90
CA TYR A 107 -1.92 3.95 1.92
C TYR A 107 -2.66 3.46 3.17
N VAL A 108 -2.30 2.29 3.70
CA VAL A 108 -2.88 1.74 4.95
C VAL A 108 -2.39 2.53 6.14
N LEU A 109 -1.08 2.78 6.24
CA LEU A 109 -0.52 3.55 7.34
C LEU A 109 -1.06 4.99 7.36
N LYS A 110 -1.21 5.61 6.19
CA LYS A 110 -1.82 6.95 6.07
C LYS A 110 -3.27 6.96 6.54
N ARG A 111 -4.04 5.90 6.23
CA ARG A 111 -5.43 5.77 6.67
C ARG A 111 -5.52 5.54 8.18
N LEU A 112 -4.64 4.72 8.74
CA LEU A 112 -4.51 4.54 10.19
C LEU A 112 -4.20 5.86 10.88
N ALA A 113 -3.20 6.61 10.41
CA ALA A 113 -2.81 7.90 11.00
C ALA A 113 -3.92 8.94 10.98
N ARG A 114 -4.70 9.03 9.88
CA ARG A 114 -5.87 9.92 9.81
C ARG A 114 -6.92 9.58 10.86
N ASN A 115 -7.15 8.30 11.11
CA ASN A 115 -8.16 7.87 12.07
C ASN A 115 -7.67 8.02 13.53
N VAL A 116 -6.36 8.08 13.77
CA VAL A 116 -5.78 8.35 15.09
C VAL A 116 -5.84 9.84 15.44
N ALA A 117 -5.69 10.74 14.46
CA ALA A 117 -5.72 12.18 14.67
C ALA A 117 -7.13 12.81 14.79
N VAL A 118 -8.19 12.02 14.63
CA VAL A 118 -9.59 12.49 14.65
C VAL A 118 -10.25 12.34 16.03
N GLU A 119 -9.60 11.65 16.97
CA GLU A 119 -10.11 11.42 18.33
C GLU A 119 -9.41 12.26 19.42
N SER A 120 -8.72 13.36 19.04
CA SER A 120 -8.12 14.32 20.00
C SER A 120 -9.02 15.53 20.27
#